data_AF-A0A1S4F8B0-F1
#
_entry.id   AF-A0A1S4F8B0-F1
#
_cell.length_a   1.000
_cell.length_b   1.000
_cell.length_c   1.000
_cell.angle_alpha   90.00
_cell.angle_beta   90.00
_cell.angle_gamma   90.00
#
_symmetry.space_group_name_H-M   'P 1'
#
loop_
_entity.id
_entity.type
_entity.pdbx_description
1 polymer ?
#
loop_
_entity_poly.entity_id
_entity_poly.type
_entity_poly.pdbx_seq_one_letter_code
_entity_poly.pdbx_strand_id
1 'polypeptide(L)'
;MSDLEEIGDMSNFDAWLEKDFLSKISRLETECEDSREKIKTLDKDLKKKTIECDILRAKVGKLETVPSNNAASTEKIEILEKELKRKTMELDILRSKLSNAEAKPEGSQDLAERVKQLEKELKKRIIENGILRGKLTDMDSEPQTPDAQEKVDELVRGLQRTESVVLKEKVRELEGDHEASERTGELERELKKKNIESDILRSKLKQFENTPASGQESSDKIRDLEKLVRKYQIEADILRAKVTSMESDAANKDEDESNERIEDLEKGLQRSTTEGNMLRAKMRMFESESSAASDSKNEKIEELQRGLKKSTTESTILRSKLNELENKQTASGASMYKVEQLEAELKKKNIENDILRSKVEQLERVPLADSPANAKVEELQKEVRKLKIENDILRSKLNHAEEEPTESQESTDRITGLENELKKRVIESDILRAKVTQLECELSPTKNSGERIEDLESELKKKMLENDILKSKVTQLEGEVLASQSNGKKGESQELKKLKEKHEEVLNKAKELLFERTKTVKTQEMQIKALQNQIENIKEVVTVTKDMLNIRNMEHEQLQTRFENIDSKMKAERERQTLLEKKLAASQKLYNDLREEYTKQVDLFKTTARQAGLDFPVAKK
;
A
#
# COMPACT_ATOMS: atom_id res chain seq x y z
N MET A 1 -29.93 44.20 -7.55
CA MET A 1 -28.72 44.63 -8.28
C MET A 1 -27.55 44.95 -7.33
N SER A 2 -27.63 44.58 -6.04
CA SER A 2 -26.62 44.93 -5.04
C SER A 2 -25.83 43.74 -4.48
N ASP A 3 -26.07 42.53 -5.01
CA ASP A 3 -25.41 41.29 -4.55
C ASP A 3 -24.36 40.76 -5.55
N LEU A 4 -23.93 41.59 -6.51
CA LEU A 4 -22.95 41.20 -7.55
C LEU A 4 -21.54 41.77 -7.33
N GLU A 5 -21.30 42.52 -6.24
CA GLU A 5 -20.00 43.11 -5.93
C GLU A 5 -19.07 42.18 -5.11
N GLU A 6 -19.51 40.97 -4.75
CA GLU A 6 -18.67 39.97 -4.06
C GLU A 6 -17.91 39.00 -5.00
N ILE A 7 -17.91 39.23 -6.32
CA ILE A 7 -17.13 38.45 -7.31
C ILE A 7 -15.72 39.07 -7.50
N GLY A 8 -15.13 39.59 -6.41
CA GLY A 8 -13.79 40.18 -6.40
C GLY A 8 -12.68 39.18 -6.06
N ASP A 9 -13.03 38.02 -5.51
CA ASP A 9 -12.04 37.05 -5.03
C ASP A 9 -11.95 35.84 -5.97
N MET A 10 -11.26 36.04 -7.09
CA MET A 10 -10.97 35.01 -8.09
C MET A 10 -10.23 33.79 -7.51
N SER A 11 -9.61 33.90 -6.31
CA SER A 11 -9.02 32.75 -5.62
C SER A 11 -10.07 31.75 -5.11
N ASN A 12 -11.29 32.23 -4.90
CA ASN A 12 -12.41 31.46 -4.37
C ASN A 12 -13.02 30.53 -5.44
N PHE A 13 -12.94 30.90 -6.73
CA PHE A 13 -13.47 30.09 -7.83
C PHE A 13 -12.63 28.84 -8.12
N ASP A 14 -11.29 28.97 -8.15
CA ASP A 14 -10.41 27.81 -8.32
C ASP A 14 -10.51 26.86 -7.11
N ALA A 15 -10.63 27.39 -5.89
CA ALA A 15 -10.86 26.60 -4.69
C ALA A 15 -12.23 25.91 -4.69
N TRP A 16 -13.27 26.57 -5.23
CA TRP A 16 -14.59 25.98 -5.39
C TRP A 16 -14.60 24.87 -6.44
N LEU A 17 -13.95 25.08 -7.58
CA LEU A 17 -13.76 24.09 -8.64
C LEU A 17 -13.01 22.86 -8.13
N GLU A 18 -11.89 23.08 -7.44
CA GLU A 18 -11.08 22.02 -6.84
C GLU A 18 -11.92 21.22 -5.84
N LYS A 19 -12.70 21.89 -4.99
CA LYS A 19 -13.59 21.23 -4.02
C LYS A 19 -14.71 20.41 -4.68
N ASP A 20 -15.37 20.92 -5.73
CA ASP A 20 -16.45 20.21 -6.43
C ASP A 20 -15.94 18.97 -7.15
N PHE A 21 -14.81 19.08 -7.87
CA PHE A 21 -14.18 17.95 -8.55
C PHE A 21 -13.61 16.92 -7.56
N LEU A 22 -12.95 17.35 -6.48
CA LEU A 22 -12.45 16.44 -5.45
C LEU A 22 -13.61 15.70 -4.76
N SER A 23 -14.73 16.39 -4.48
CA SER A 23 -15.91 15.75 -3.92
C SER A 23 -16.51 14.70 -4.87
N LYS A 24 -16.48 14.94 -6.18
CA LYS A 24 -16.94 14.00 -7.20
C LYS A 24 -16.00 12.79 -7.30
N ILE A 25 -14.69 13.01 -7.24
CA ILE A 25 -13.67 11.96 -7.22
C ILE A 25 -13.86 11.08 -5.97
N SER A 26 -13.96 11.66 -4.78
CA SER A 26 -14.10 10.90 -3.52
C SER A 26 -15.37 10.05 -3.46
N ARG A 27 -16.49 10.50 -4.07
CA ARG A 27 -17.70 9.67 -4.19
C ARG A 27 -17.46 8.44 -5.06
N LEU A 28 -16.88 8.63 -6.23
CA LEU A 28 -16.61 7.55 -7.19
C LEU A 28 -15.56 6.56 -6.66
N GLU A 29 -14.58 7.05 -5.88
CA GLU A 29 -13.60 6.20 -5.20
C GLU A 29 -14.22 5.33 -4.12
N THR A 30 -15.16 5.87 -3.34
CA THR A 30 -15.90 5.13 -2.32
C THR A 30 -16.75 4.03 -2.95
N GLU A 31 -17.51 4.35 -4.01
CA GLU A 31 -18.30 3.37 -4.77
C GLU A 31 -17.44 2.22 -5.36
N CYS A 32 -16.22 2.56 -5.79
CA CYS A 32 -15.25 1.57 -6.27
C CYS A 32 -14.76 0.65 -5.16
N GLU A 33 -14.44 1.18 -3.97
CA GLU A 33 -13.94 0.37 -2.86
C GLU A 33 -15.03 -0.54 -2.29
N ASP A 34 -16.26 -0.05 -2.17
CA ASP A 34 -17.42 -0.85 -1.74
C ASP A 34 -17.69 -2.02 -2.70
N SER A 35 -17.56 -1.77 -4.00
CA SER A 35 -17.67 -2.81 -5.03
C SER A 35 -16.56 -3.87 -4.89
N ARG A 36 -15.33 -3.47 -4.60
CA ARG A 36 -14.20 -4.40 -4.34
C ARG A 36 -14.40 -5.20 -3.07
N GLU A 37 -14.88 -4.58 -2.00
CA GLU A 37 -15.12 -5.26 -0.72
C GLU A 37 -16.24 -6.31 -0.84
N LYS A 38 -17.28 -6.01 -1.63
CA LYS A 38 -18.34 -6.96 -1.97
C LYS A 38 -17.81 -8.17 -2.73
N ILE A 39 -16.91 -7.98 -3.70
CA ILE A 39 -16.24 -9.07 -4.43
C ILE A 39 -15.37 -9.91 -3.49
N LYS A 40 -14.54 -9.27 -2.65
CA LYS A 40 -13.70 -9.97 -1.65
C LYS A 40 -14.54 -10.82 -0.69
N THR A 41 -15.70 -10.34 -0.29
CA THR A 41 -16.62 -11.06 0.60
C THR A 41 -17.23 -12.27 -0.11
N LEU A 42 -17.71 -12.11 -1.35
CA LEU A 42 -18.23 -13.21 -2.16
C LEU A 42 -17.18 -14.31 -2.43
N ASP A 43 -15.92 -13.94 -2.68
CA ASP A 43 -14.82 -14.90 -2.87
C ASP A 43 -14.51 -15.70 -1.59
N LYS A 44 -14.52 -15.04 -0.42
CA LYS A 44 -14.37 -15.74 0.88
C LYS A 44 -15.49 -16.75 1.11
N ASP A 45 -16.74 -16.35 0.85
CA ASP A 45 -17.90 -17.23 1.00
C ASP A 45 -17.86 -18.42 0.04
N LEU A 46 -17.43 -18.18 -1.20
CA LEU A 46 -17.26 -19.21 -2.22
C LEU A 46 -16.18 -20.23 -1.84
N LYS A 47 -15.03 -19.77 -1.31
CA LYS A 47 -13.97 -20.65 -0.78
C LYS A 47 -14.47 -21.50 0.38
N LYS A 48 -15.16 -20.89 1.35
CA LYS A 48 -15.75 -21.61 2.49
C LYS A 48 -16.73 -22.68 2.03
N LYS A 49 -17.63 -22.35 1.10
CA LYS A 49 -18.61 -23.30 0.55
C LYS A 49 -18.00 -24.42 -0.28
N THR A 50 -16.89 -24.14 -0.97
CA THR A 50 -16.12 -25.17 -1.70
C THR A 50 -15.57 -26.21 -0.73
N ILE A 51 -14.97 -25.76 0.39
CA ILE A 51 -14.47 -26.65 1.44
C ILE A 51 -15.60 -27.49 2.06
N GLU A 52 -16.77 -26.89 2.34
CA GLU A 52 -17.94 -27.62 2.84
C GLU A 52 -18.37 -28.74 1.87
N CYS A 53 -18.40 -28.47 0.56
CA CYS A 53 -18.74 -29.45 -0.46
C CYS A 53 -17.71 -30.58 -0.55
N ASP A 54 -16.41 -30.27 -0.47
CA ASP A 54 -15.34 -31.26 -0.54
C ASP A 54 -15.33 -32.18 0.68
N ILE A 55 -15.60 -31.64 1.88
CA ILE A 55 -15.77 -32.44 3.10
C ILE A 55 -16.95 -33.40 2.96
N LEU A 56 -18.10 -32.94 2.44
CA LEU A 56 -19.27 -33.79 2.22
C LEU A 56 -19.00 -34.87 1.17
N ARG A 57 -18.32 -34.52 0.07
CA ARG A 57 -17.92 -35.49 -0.97
C ARG A 57 -17.00 -36.58 -0.40
N ALA A 58 -16.03 -36.20 0.45
CA ALA A 58 -15.16 -37.14 1.14
C ALA A 58 -15.91 -38.03 2.14
N LYS A 59 -16.95 -37.51 2.83
CA LYS A 59 -17.79 -38.31 3.74
C LYS A 59 -18.66 -39.32 2.99
N VAL A 60 -19.26 -38.91 1.86
CA VAL A 60 -20.05 -39.80 0.99
C VAL A 60 -19.15 -40.93 0.46
N GLY A 61 -18.00 -40.60 -0.13
CA GLY A 61 -17.07 -41.60 -0.68
C GLY A 61 -16.54 -42.59 0.37
N LYS A 62 -16.32 -42.16 1.62
CA LYS A 62 -15.94 -43.07 2.72
C LYS A 62 -17.05 -44.07 3.05
N LEU A 63 -18.31 -43.65 3.04
CA LEU A 63 -19.46 -44.51 3.36
C LEU A 63 -19.81 -45.47 2.23
N GLU A 64 -19.59 -45.10 0.97
CA GLU A 64 -19.77 -45.97 -0.20
C GLU A 64 -18.79 -47.17 -0.21
N THR A 65 -17.60 -47.02 0.38
CA THR A 65 -16.62 -48.12 0.47
C THR A 65 -16.95 -49.18 1.54
N VAL A 66 -17.99 -48.97 2.36
CA VAL A 66 -18.40 -49.92 3.41
C VAL A 66 -19.38 -50.95 2.83
N PRO A 67 -19.16 -52.27 3.00
CA PRO A 67 -20.00 -53.32 2.42
C PRO A 67 -21.50 -53.18 2.75
N SER A 68 -22.32 -53.25 1.69
CA SER A 68 -23.75 -52.94 1.53
C SER A 68 -24.79 -53.63 2.45
N ASN A 69 -24.41 -54.33 3.53
CA ASN A 69 -25.35 -55.15 4.30
C ASN A 69 -26.05 -54.41 5.47
N ASN A 70 -25.89 -53.09 5.57
CA ASN A 70 -26.40 -52.31 6.71
C ASN A 70 -27.33 -51.19 6.22
N ALA A 71 -28.66 -51.38 6.38
CA ALA A 71 -29.69 -50.42 5.95
C ALA A 71 -29.50 -49.01 6.55
N ALA A 72 -28.90 -48.93 7.75
CA ALA A 72 -28.56 -47.67 8.40
C ALA A 72 -27.40 -46.90 7.71
N SER A 73 -26.57 -47.59 6.91
CA SER A 73 -25.49 -46.96 6.13
C SER A 73 -26.04 -46.36 4.84
N THR A 74 -26.96 -47.05 4.17
CA THR A 74 -27.63 -46.57 2.96
C THR A 74 -28.48 -45.32 3.22
N GLU A 75 -29.21 -45.27 4.34
CA GLU A 75 -30.00 -44.08 4.71
C GLU A 75 -29.10 -42.86 5.03
N LYS A 76 -27.96 -43.07 5.68
CA LYS A 76 -26.98 -42.01 5.94
C LYS A 76 -26.32 -41.47 4.68
N ILE A 77 -26.03 -42.34 3.70
CA ILE A 77 -25.52 -41.93 2.38
C ILE A 77 -26.57 -41.05 1.69
N GLU A 78 -27.84 -41.46 1.67
CA GLU A 78 -28.90 -40.69 1.02
C GLU A 78 -29.10 -39.29 1.65
N ILE A 79 -29.00 -39.18 2.98
CA ILE A 79 -29.06 -37.89 3.67
C ILE A 79 -27.87 -36.99 3.29
N LEU A 80 -26.66 -37.54 3.29
CA LEU A 80 -25.44 -36.80 2.92
C LEU A 80 -25.42 -36.40 1.44
N GLU A 81 -25.98 -37.21 0.54
CA GLU A 81 -26.15 -36.87 -0.86
C GLU A 81 -27.16 -35.74 -1.07
N LYS A 82 -28.29 -35.75 -0.34
CA LYS A 82 -29.26 -34.64 -0.35
C LYS A 82 -28.66 -33.35 0.20
N GLU A 83 -27.78 -33.45 1.20
CA GLU A 83 -27.05 -32.30 1.75
C GLU A 83 -26.00 -31.78 0.75
N LEU A 84 -25.23 -32.68 0.13
CA LEU A 84 -24.24 -32.35 -0.90
C LEU A 84 -24.90 -31.66 -2.11
N LYS A 85 -26.06 -32.14 -2.58
CA LYS A 85 -26.82 -31.50 -3.66
C LYS A 85 -27.24 -30.07 -3.29
N ARG A 86 -27.76 -29.86 -2.07
CA ARG A 86 -28.14 -28.52 -1.58
C ARG A 86 -26.94 -27.58 -1.52
N LYS A 87 -25.82 -28.02 -0.95
CA LYS A 87 -24.58 -27.22 -0.85
C LYS A 87 -23.97 -26.92 -2.21
N THR A 88 -24.08 -27.84 -3.17
CA THR A 88 -23.64 -27.63 -4.55
C THR A 88 -24.48 -26.53 -5.23
N MET A 89 -25.80 -26.53 -5.06
CA MET A 89 -26.66 -25.45 -5.58
C MET A 89 -26.34 -24.09 -4.95
N GLU A 90 -26.08 -24.02 -3.64
CA GLU A 90 -25.63 -22.78 -2.97
C GLU A 90 -24.30 -22.27 -3.55
N LEU A 91 -23.37 -23.18 -3.82
CA LEU A 91 -22.07 -22.85 -4.42
C LEU A 91 -22.23 -22.32 -5.85
N ASP A 92 -23.12 -22.92 -6.65
CA ASP A 92 -23.42 -22.44 -8.01
C ASP A 92 -24.11 -21.06 -8.01
N ILE A 93 -24.98 -20.78 -7.03
CA ILE A 93 -25.56 -19.44 -6.83
C ILE A 93 -24.45 -18.42 -6.49
N LEU A 94 -23.50 -18.78 -5.62
CA LEU A 94 -22.37 -17.90 -5.29
C LEU A 94 -21.45 -17.67 -6.50
N ARG A 95 -21.19 -18.71 -7.31
CA ARG A 95 -20.45 -18.58 -8.58
C ARG A 95 -21.17 -17.64 -9.54
N SER A 96 -22.49 -17.76 -9.67
CA SER A 96 -23.29 -16.85 -10.51
C SER A 96 -23.29 -15.42 -9.97
N LYS A 97 -23.40 -15.21 -8.65
CA LYS A 97 -23.33 -13.88 -8.03
C LYS A 97 -21.95 -13.25 -8.18
N LEU A 98 -20.88 -14.01 -7.97
CA LEU A 98 -19.50 -13.56 -8.17
C LEU A 98 -19.27 -13.24 -9.65
N SER A 99 -19.68 -14.13 -10.56
CA SER A 99 -19.59 -13.89 -12.00
C SER A 99 -20.40 -12.66 -12.44
N ASN A 100 -21.57 -12.38 -11.87
CA ASN A 100 -22.35 -11.17 -12.17
C ASN A 100 -21.73 -9.89 -11.59
N ALA A 101 -21.05 -9.99 -10.44
CA ALA A 101 -20.30 -8.89 -9.84
C ALA A 101 -19.01 -8.60 -10.63
N GLU A 102 -18.35 -9.65 -11.13
CA GLU A 102 -17.15 -9.57 -11.98
C GLU A 102 -17.49 -9.21 -13.44
N ALA A 103 -18.66 -9.58 -13.95
CA ALA A 103 -19.19 -9.25 -15.28
C ALA A 103 -19.87 -7.87 -15.36
N LYS A 104 -19.82 -7.08 -14.28
CA LYS A 104 -19.97 -5.61 -14.30
C LYS A 104 -18.62 -4.86 -14.30
N PRO A 105 -17.57 -5.27 -15.06
CA PRO A 105 -16.31 -4.54 -15.07
C PRO A 105 -16.44 -3.21 -15.82
N GLU A 106 -17.44 -3.09 -16.72
CA GLU A 106 -17.80 -1.83 -17.37
C GLU A 106 -18.30 -0.78 -16.38
N GLY A 107 -18.66 -1.11 -15.14
CA GLY A 107 -18.96 -0.12 -14.11
C GLY A 107 -17.71 0.33 -13.38
N SER A 108 -16.95 -0.61 -12.80
CA SER A 108 -15.80 -0.25 -11.95
C SER A 108 -14.57 0.22 -12.74
N GLN A 109 -14.34 -0.32 -13.93
CA GLN A 109 -13.23 0.10 -14.81
C GLN A 109 -13.57 1.43 -15.51
N ASP A 110 -14.83 1.65 -15.88
CA ASP A 110 -15.33 2.94 -16.40
C ASP A 110 -15.34 4.01 -15.31
N LEU A 111 -15.72 3.68 -14.07
CA LEU A 111 -15.64 4.60 -12.93
C LEU A 111 -14.18 5.01 -12.65
N ALA A 112 -13.23 4.06 -12.67
CA ALA A 112 -11.82 4.36 -12.49
C ALA A 112 -11.25 5.19 -13.67
N GLU A 113 -11.63 4.88 -14.91
CA GLU A 113 -11.26 5.66 -16.08
C GLU A 113 -11.90 7.06 -16.07
N ARG A 114 -13.13 7.18 -15.57
CA ARG A 114 -13.88 8.44 -15.44
C ARG A 114 -13.34 9.30 -14.31
N VAL A 115 -12.91 8.71 -13.19
CA VAL A 115 -12.11 9.40 -12.15
C VAL A 115 -10.82 9.93 -12.76
N LYS A 116 -10.06 9.09 -13.47
CA LYS A 116 -8.81 9.50 -14.13
C LYS A 116 -9.03 10.58 -15.19
N GLN A 117 -10.16 10.56 -15.89
CA GLN A 117 -10.54 11.56 -16.87
C GLN A 117 -10.93 12.88 -16.21
N LEU A 118 -11.68 12.84 -15.11
CA LEU A 118 -12.04 14.02 -14.31
C LEU A 118 -10.80 14.65 -13.65
N GLU A 119 -9.87 13.86 -13.13
CA GLU A 119 -8.58 14.33 -12.63
C GLU A 119 -7.75 15.01 -13.71
N LYS A 120 -7.70 14.42 -14.91
CA LYS A 120 -6.98 14.98 -16.05
C LYS A 120 -7.59 16.30 -16.52
N GLU A 121 -8.92 16.39 -16.55
CA GLU A 121 -9.63 17.62 -16.92
C GLU A 121 -9.47 18.70 -15.85
N LEU A 122 -9.52 18.35 -14.57
CA LEU A 122 -9.23 19.28 -13.46
C LEU A 122 -7.81 19.84 -13.56
N LYS A 123 -6.80 18.96 -13.69
CA LYS A 123 -5.39 19.37 -13.86
C LYS A 123 -5.21 20.29 -15.07
N LYS A 124 -5.85 19.96 -16.19
CA LYS A 124 -5.81 20.79 -17.41
C LYS A 124 -6.40 22.18 -17.18
N ARG A 125 -7.56 22.29 -16.51
CA ARG A 125 -8.22 23.58 -16.26
C ARG A 125 -7.46 24.44 -15.25
N ILE A 126 -6.87 23.85 -14.21
CA ILE A 126 -6.00 24.56 -13.26
C ILE A 126 -4.80 25.16 -13.99
N ILE A 127 -4.17 24.39 -14.89
CA ILE A 127 -3.03 24.86 -15.69
C ILE A 127 -3.45 25.99 -16.65
N GLU A 128 -4.58 25.85 -17.34
CA GLU A 128 -5.08 26.85 -18.28
C GLU A 128 -5.42 28.18 -17.58
N ASN A 129 -6.12 28.13 -16.44
CA ASN A 129 -6.37 29.32 -15.60
C ASN A 129 -5.08 29.92 -15.04
N GLY A 130 -4.12 29.07 -14.61
CA GLY A 130 -2.81 29.52 -14.15
C GLY A 130 -2.01 30.27 -15.22
N ILE A 131 -2.02 29.79 -16.47
CA ILE A 131 -1.35 30.45 -17.60
C ILE A 131 -2.02 31.79 -17.94
N LEU A 132 -3.36 31.84 -17.95
CA LEU A 132 -4.10 33.07 -18.23
C LEU A 132 -3.85 34.13 -17.15
N ARG A 133 -3.80 33.74 -15.88
CA ARG A 133 -3.44 34.64 -14.76
C ARG A 133 -1.99 35.12 -14.83
N GLY A 134 -1.05 34.22 -15.15
CA GLY A 134 0.36 34.60 -15.32
C GLY A 134 0.52 35.70 -16.38
N LYS A 135 -0.11 35.51 -17.54
CA LYS A 135 -0.15 36.52 -18.62
C LYS A 135 -0.81 37.82 -18.18
N LEU A 136 -1.88 37.77 -17.39
CA LEU A 136 -2.55 38.96 -16.87
C LEU A 136 -1.64 39.74 -15.90
N THR A 137 -0.90 39.01 -15.05
CA THR A 137 0.03 39.59 -14.07
C THR A 137 1.25 40.23 -14.75
N ASP A 138 1.74 39.61 -15.83
CA ASP A 138 2.84 40.16 -16.64
C ASP A 138 2.41 41.44 -17.38
N MET A 139 1.15 41.52 -17.83
CA MET A 139 0.61 42.72 -18.50
C MET A 139 0.37 43.92 -17.56
N ASP A 140 0.10 43.69 -16.27
CA ASP A 140 0.02 44.76 -15.26
C ASP A 140 1.35 45.50 -15.04
N SER A 141 2.46 44.95 -15.54
CA SER A 141 3.80 45.55 -15.46
C SER A 141 4.24 46.33 -16.71
N GLU A 142 3.46 46.27 -17.81
CA GLU A 142 3.72 47.01 -19.05
C GLU A 142 3.09 48.42 -19.02
N PRO A 143 3.69 49.42 -19.71
CA PRO A 143 3.11 50.76 -19.80
C PRO A 143 1.74 50.72 -20.50
N GLN A 144 0.73 51.35 -19.90
CA GLN A 144 -0.65 51.39 -20.41
C GLN A 144 -0.72 52.04 -21.81
N THR A 145 -0.69 51.20 -22.83
CA THR A 145 -1.01 51.56 -24.22
C THR A 145 -2.39 50.99 -24.57
N PRO A 146 -3.13 51.59 -25.53
CA PRO A 146 -4.42 51.07 -25.97
C PRO A 146 -4.36 49.60 -26.43
N ASP A 147 -3.26 49.20 -27.08
CA ASP A 147 -3.00 47.81 -27.50
C ASP A 147 -2.76 46.87 -26.31
N ALA A 148 -2.19 47.36 -25.21
CA ALA A 148 -2.03 46.57 -23.99
C ALA A 148 -3.38 46.35 -23.28
N GLN A 149 -4.26 47.36 -23.30
CA GLN A 149 -5.61 47.26 -22.74
C GLN A 149 -6.48 46.25 -23.51
N GLU A 150 -6.38 46.21 -24.85
CA GLU A 150 -7.12 45.24 -25.67
C GLU A 150 -6.70 43.78 -25.38
N LYS A 151 -5.41 43.55 -25.12
CA LYS A 151 -4.88 42.23 -24.71
C LYS A 151 -5.32 41.81 -23.31
N VAL A 152 -5.36 42.75 -22.37
CA VAL A 152 -5.92 42.52 -21.02
C VAL A 152 -7.39 42.14 -21.13
N ASP A 153 -8.18 42.87 -21.93
CA ASP A 153 -9.60 42.58 -22.16
C ASP A 153 -9.80 41.22 -22.86
N GLU A 154 -8.88 40.79 -23.73
CA GLU A 154 -8.91 39.46 -24.35
C GLU A 154 -8.57 38.33 -23.36
N LEU A 155 -7.61 38.53 -22.46
CA LEU A 155 -7.27 37.59 -21.38
C LEU A 155 -8.41 37.46 -20.36
N VAL A 156 -9.03 38.58 -19.98
CA VAL A 156 -10.22 38.60 -19.11
C VAL A 156 -11.39 37.88 -19.79
N ARG A 157 -11.63 38.10 -21.09
CA ARG A 157 -12.62 37.33 -21.85
C ARG A 157 -12.29 35.84 -21.94
N GLY A 158 -11.00 35.48 -21.96
CA GLY A 158 -10.53 34.09 -21.92
C GLY A 158 -10.90 33.39 -20.61
N LEU A 159 -10.60 34.02 -19.47
CA LEU A 159 -10.98 33.56 -18.12
C LEU A 159 -12.51 33.47 -17.96
N GLN A 160 -13.25 34.46 -18.43
CA GLN A 160 -14.72 34.43 -18.39
C GLN A 160 -15.32 33.31 -19.26
N ARG A 161 -14.66 32.91 -20.36
CA ARG A 161 -15.11 31.76 -21.18
C ARG A 161 -14.88 30.43 -20.46
N THR A 162 -13.74 30.23 -19.79
CA THR A 162 -13.47 28.99 -19.04
C THR A 162 -14.43 28.85 -17.85
N GLU A 163 -14.70 29.94 -17.14
CA GLU A 163 -15.73 30.03 -16.10
C GLU A 163 -17.14 29.77 -16.64
N SER A 164 -17.49 30.36 -17.79
CA SER A 164 -18.80 30.16 -18.43
C SER A 164 -19.04 28.71 -18.85
N VAL A 165 -18.00 27.97 -19.27
CA VAL A 165 -18.14 26.53 -19.61
C VAL A 165 -18.39 25.68 -18.37
N VAL A 166 -17.69 25.95 -17.26
CA VAL A 166 -17.92 25.29 -15.96
C VAL A 166 -19.33 25.58 -15.45
N LEU A 167 -19.73 26.85 -15.46
CA LEU A 167 -21.06 27.27 -15.05
C LEU A 167 -22.12 26.71 -15.97
N LYS A 168 -21.90 26.61 -17.29
CA LYS A 168 -22.83 25.94 -18.22
C LYS A 168 -22.95 24.44 -17.98
N GLU A 169 -21.90 23.78 -17.54
CA GLU A 169 -21.92 22.35 -17.24
C GLU A 169 -22.64 22.08 -15.90
N LYS A 170 -22.43 22.95 -14.90
CA LYS A 170 -23.20 22.94 -13.65
C LYS A 170 -24.66 23.38 -13.85
N VAL A 171 -24.90 24.37 -14.71
CA VAL A 171 -26.24 24.79 -15.13
C VAL A 171 -26.91 23.67 -15.91
N ARG A 172 -26.21 22.89 -16.74
CA ARG A 172 -26.80 21.71 -17.40
C ARG A 172 -27.17 20.60 -16.41
N GLU A 173 -26.36 20.38 -15.36
CA GLU A 173 -26.69 19.45 -14.26
C GLU A 173 -27.90 19.97 -13.45
N LEU A 174 -27.91 21.26 -13.09
CA LEU A 174 -29.01 21.92 -12.39
C LEU A 174 -30.25 22.09 -13.26
N GLU A 175 -30.12 22.19 -14.59
CA GLU A 175 -31.19 22.18 -15.59
C GLU A 175 -31.76 20.78 -15.70
N GLY A 176 -30.97 19.71 -15.52
CA GLY A 176 -31.51 18.36 -15.40
C GLY A 176 -32.42 18.19 -14.17
N ASP A 177 -32.01 18.79 -13.04
CA ASP A 177 -32.80 18.81 -11.80
C ASP A 177 -33.98 19.79 -11.87
N HIS A 178 -33.80 20.93 -12.54
CA HIS A 178 -34.84 21.93 -12.79
C HIS A 178 -35.86 21.43 -13.83
N GLU A 179 -35.46 20.68 -14.85
CA GLU A 179 -36.34 20.01 -15.81
C GLU A 179 -37.16 18.92 -15.11
N ALA A 180 -36.56 18.19 -14.15
CA ALA A 180 -37.29 17.23 -13.33
C ALA A 180 -38.30 17.94 -12.40
N SER A 181 -37.91 19.07 -11.80
CA SER A 181 -38.81 19.90 -10.99
C SER A 181 -39.90 20.59 -11.83
N GLU A 182 -39.59 21.03 -13.05
CA GLU A 182 -40.55 21.62 -13.99
C GLU A 182 -41.52 20.58 -14.52
N ARG A 183 -41.05 19.38 -14.86
CA ARG A 183 -41.94 18.26 -15.25
C ARG A 183 -42.88 17.89 -14.10
N THR A 184 -42.41 17.89 -12.85
CA THR A 184 -43.27 17.70 -11.68
C THR A 184 -44.29 18.83 -11.52
N GLY A 185 -43.84 20.09 -11.64
CA GLY A 185 -44.73 21.26 -11.58
C GLY A 185 -45.72 21.38 -12.74
N GLU A 186 -45.37 20.88 -13.93
CA GLU A 186 -46.26 20.76 -15.09
C GLU A 186 -47.32 19.69 -14.86
N LEU A 187 -46.92 18.51 -14.36
CA LEU A 187 -47.84 17.43 -14.01
C LEU A 187 -48.82 17.85 -12.90
N GLU A 188 -48.38 18.62 -11.91
CA GLU A 188 -49.26 19.20 -10.90
C GLU A 188 -50.24 20.24 -11.47
N ARG A 189 -49.79 21.08 -12.40
CA ARG A 189 -50.66 22.06 -13.10
C ARG A 189 -51.69 21.35 -13.98
N GLU A 190 -51.28 20.30 -14.70
CA GLU A 190 -52.14 19.43 -15.50
C GLU A 190 -53.18 18.74 -14.60
N LEU A 191 -52.77 18.20 -13.45
CA LEU A 191 -53.66 17.58 -12.47
C LEU A 191 -54.69 18.57 -11.91
N LYS A 192 -54.26 19.79 -11.54
CA LYS A 192 -55.17 20.86 -11.09
C LYS A 192 -56.18 21.22 -12.18
N LYS A 193 -55.74 21.37 -13.43
CA LYS A 193 -56.61 21.65 -14.58
C LYS A 193 -57.66 20.56 -14.78
N LYS A 194 -57.25 19.28 -14.74
CA LYS A 194 -58.15 18.12 -14.90
C LYS A 194 -59.17 18.00 -13.77
N ASN A 195 -58.78 18.31 -12.54
CA ASN A 195 -59.72 18.37 -11.40
C ASN A 195 -60.77 19.46 -11.61
N ILE A 196 -60.36 20.66 -12.03
CA ILE A 196 -61.28 21.78 -12.33
C ILE A 196 -62.23 21.40 -13.48
N GLU A 197 -61.73 20.81 -14.56
CA GLU A 197 -62.55 20.33 -15.69
C GLU A 197 -63.57 19.27 -15.23
N SER A 198 -63.16 18.32 -14.39
CA SER A 198 -64.06 17.35 -13.79
C SER A 198 -65.12 18.01 -12.92
N ASP A 199 -64.77 18.99 -12.09
CA ASP A 199 -65.72 19.69 -11.21
C ASP A 199 -66.73 20.53 -12.00
N ILE A 200 -66.30 21.16 -13.10
CA ILE A 200 -67.19 21.86 -14.03
C ILE A 200 -68.16 20.87 -14.68
N LEU A 201 -67.69 19.69 -15.10
CA LEU A 201 -68.54 18.66 -15.70
C LEU A 201 -69.52 18.05 -14.69
N ARG A 202 -69.10 17.80 -13.45
CA ARG A 202 -69.99 17.39 -12.34
C ARG A 202 -71.04 18.46 -12.05
N SER A 203 -70.65 19.74 -12.07
CA SER A 203 -71.58 20.87 -11.90
C SER A 203 -72.60 20.96 -13.04
N LYS A 204 -72.17 20.76 -14.29
CA LYS A 204 -73.07 20.71 -15.46
C LYS A 204 -73.99 19.49 -15.42
N LEU A 205 -73.48 18.32 -15.03
CA LEU A 205 -74.27 17.11 -14.85
C LEU A 205 -75.39 17.35 -13.83
N LYS A 206 -75.05 17.96 -12.69
CA LYS A 206 -76.02 18.34 -11.64
C LYS A 206 -77.04 19.38 -12.12
N GLN A 207 -76.69 20.27 -13.05
CA GLN A 207 -77.65 21.18 -13.68
C GLN A 207 -78.62 20.44 -14.61
N PHE A 208 -78.14 19.46 -15.38
CA PHE A 208 -78.98 18.62 -16.25
C PHE A 208 -79.91 17.69 -15.44
N GLU A 209 -79.44 17.14 -14.32
CA GLU A 209 -80.26 16.33 -13.40
C GLU A 209 -81.39 17.13 -12.74
N ASN A 210 -81.17 18.43 -12.47
CA ASN A 210 -82.17 19.31 -11.86
C ASN A 210 -83.13 19.96 -12.86
N THR A 211 -82.91 19.78 -14.16
CA THR A 211 -83.81 20.29 -15.20
C THR A 211 -84.84 19.19 -15.53
N PRO A 212 -86.16 19.44 -15.43
CA PRO A 212 -87.17 18.42 -15.75
C PRO A 212 -87.07 18.04 -17.23
N ALA A 213 -86.50 16.86 -17.48
CA ALA A 213 -86.24 16.32 -18.81
C ALA A 213 -87.53 16.01 -19.57
N SER A 214 -87.87 16.82 -20.57
CA SER A 214 -88.72 16.41 -21.68
C SER A 214 -87.84 15.90 -22.82
N GLY A 215 -87.64 14.58 -22.92
CA GLY A 215 -87.13 13.93 -24.14
C GLY A 215 -85.84 13.12 -24.00
N GLN A 216 -85.75 12.06 -24.80
CA GLN A 216 -84.68 11.05 -24.86
C GLN A 216 -83.27 11.65 -25.08
N GLU A 217 -83.18 12.80 -25.76
CA GLU A 217 -81.92 13.54 -25.96
C GLU A 217 -81.26 14.03 -24.66
N SER A 218 -82.05 14.30 -23.61
CA SER A 218 -81.50 14.72 -22.31
C SER A 218 -80.79 13.55 -21.60
N SER A 219 -81.32 12.34 -21.75
CA SER A 219 -80.73 11.12 -21.18
C SER A 219 -79.42 10.75 -21.85
N ASP A 220 -79.33 10.91 -23.17
CA ASP A 220 -78.10 10.64 -23.91
C ASP A 220 -77.01 11.67 -23.58
N LYS A 221 -77.36 12.95 -23.43
CA LYS A 221 -76.42 14.01 -22.99
C LYS A 221 -75.91 13.77 -21.57
N ILE A 222 -76.76 13.31 -20.65
CA ILE A 222 -76.36 12.92 -19.29
C ILE A 222 -75.37 11.76 -19.36
N ARG A 223 -75.66 10.71 -20.14
CA ARG A 223 -74.80 9.54 -20.30
C ARG A 223 -73.42 9.88 -20.88
N ASP A 224 -73.37 10.79 -21.84
CA ASP A 224 -72.10 11.21 -22.44
C ASP A 224 -71.30 12.12 -21.51
N LEU A 225 -71.96 12.98 -20.71
CA LEU A 225 -71.32 13.74 -19.64
C LEU A 225 -70.77 12.82 -18.54
N GLU A 226 -71.49 11.77 -18.15
CA GLU A 226 -71.00 10.76 -17.19
C GLU A 226 -69.74 10.05 -17.70
N LYS A 227 -69.69 9.67 -18.99
CA LYS A 227 -68.49 9.08 -19.60
C LYS A 227 -67.30 10.04 -19.58
N LEU A 228 -67.53 11.31 -19.88
CA LEU A 228 -66.50 12.36 -19.83
C LEU A 228 -65.98 12.58 -18.39
N VAL A 229 -66.88 12.61 -17.40
CA VAL A 229 -66.51 12.70 -15.98
C VAL A 229 -65.66 11.49 -15.57
N ARG A 230 -66.06 10.26 -15.93
CA ARG A 230 -65.26 9.06 -15.63
C ARG A 230 -63.89 9.08 -16.30
N LYS A 231 -63.81 9.55 -17.56
CA LYS A 231 -62.55 9.66 -18.29
C LYS A 231 -61.59 10.64 -17.59
N TYR A 232 -62.05 11.84 -17.24
CA TYR A 232 -61.20 12.82 -16.55
C TYR A 232 -60.84 12.41 -15.12
N GLN A 233 -61.71 11.66 -14.44
CA GLN A 233 -61.39 11.06 -13.15
C GLN A 233 -60.24 10.06 -13.26
N ILE A 234 -60.27 9.15 -14.24
CA ILE A 234 -59.20 8.18 -14.47
C ILE A 234 -57.88 8.89 -14.85
N GLU A 235 -57.94 9.92 -15.71
CA GLU A 235 -56.76 10.72 -16.05
C GLU A 235 -56.16 11.41 -14.80
N ALA A 236 -57.00 11.96 -13.93
CA ALA A 236 -56.56 12.58 -12.67
C ALA A 236 -55.96 11.56 -11.70
N ASP A 237 -56.51 10.34 -11.61
CA ASP A 237 -56.00 9.28 -10.73
C ASP A 237 -54.63 8.76 -11.21
N ILE A 238 -54.43 8.63 -12.53
CA ILE A 238 -53.13 8.27 -13.13
C ILE A 238 -52.09 9.36 -12.87
N LEU A 239 -52.45 10.63 -13.05
CA LEU A 239 -51.56 11.76 -12.77
C LEU A 239 -51.21 11.82 -11.27
N ARG A 240 -52.18 11.58 -10.38
CA ARG A 240 -51.95 11.50 -8.94
C ARG A 240 -50.98 10.37 -8.59
N ALA A 241 -51.15 9.18 -9.16
CA ALA A 241 -50.24 8.05 -8.95
C ALA A 241 -48.81 8.36 -9.43
N LYS A 242 -48.65 9.07 -10.55
CA LYS A 242 -47.33 9.50 -11.04
C LYS A 242 -46.68 10.54 -10.14
N VAL A 243 -47.43 11.55 -9.69
CA VAL A 243 -46.94 12.56 -8.75
C VAL A 243 -46.51 11.89 -7.44
N THR A 244 -47.34 11.02 -6.87
CA THR A 244 -47.01 10.28 -5.65
C THR A 244 -45.80 9.35 -5.82
N SER A 245 -45.62 8.71 -6.97
CA SER A 245 -44.42 7.89 -7.26
C SER A 245 -43.15 8.75 -7.30
N MET A 246 -43.20 9.91 -7.95
CA MET A 246 -42.05 10.81 -8.02
C MET A 246 -41.74 11.47 -6.68
N GLU A 247 -42.78 11.82 -5.90
CA GLU A 247 -42.63 12.30 -4.52
C GLU A 247 -42.04 11.22 -3.60
N SER A 248 -42.45 9.96 -3.75
CA SER A 248 -41.87 8.85 -2.98
C SER A 248 -40.43 8.57 -3.40
N ASP A 249 -40.10 8.66 -4.68
CA ASP A 249 -38.73 8.46 -5.17
C ASP A 249 -37.81 9.60 -4.70
N ALA A 250 -38.31 10.83 -4.62
CA ALA A 250 -37.58 11.97 -4.05
C ALA A 250 -37.38 11.84 -2.53
N ALA A 251 -38.43 11.46 -1.79
CA ALA A 251 -38.36 11.24 -0.35
C ALA A 251 -37.44 10.07 0.02
N ASN A 252 -37.49 8.98 -0.74
CA ASN A 252 -36.60 7.83 -0.56
C ASN A 252 -35.14 8.21 -0.85
N LYS A 253 -34.88 9.09 -1.83
CA LYS A 253 -33.53 9.56 -2.13
C LYS A 253 -32.95 10.43 -1.00
N ASP A 254 -33.76 11.29 -0.38
CA ASP A 254 -33.34 12.09 0.78
C ASP A 254 -33.16 11.24 2.05
N GLU A 255 -33.98 10.22 2.25
CA GLU A 255 -33.81 9.23 3.32
C GLU A 255 -32.60 8.33 3.08
N ASP A 256 -32.35 7.88 1.84
CA ASP A 256 -31.19 7.07 1.47
C ASP A 256 -29.89 7.88 1.63
N GLU A 257 -29.83 9.15 1.20
CA GLU A 257 -28.66 10.01 1.42
C GLU A 257 -28.43 10.30 2.91
N SER A 258 -29.51 10.43 3.70
CA SER A 258 -29.42 10.61 5.15
C SER A 258 -28.97 9.33 5.86
N ASN A 259 -29.48 8.18 5.43
CA ASN A 259 -29.13 6.86 5.96
C ASN A 259 -27.70 6.49 5.57
N GLU A 260 -27.25 6.78 4.34
CA GLU A 260 -25.88 6.59 3.89
C GLU A 260 -24.91 7.46 4.72
N ARG A 261 -25.28 8.71 5.00
CA ARG A 261 -24.49 9.61 5.86
C ARG A 261 -24.44 9.15 7.32
N ILE A 262 -25.52 8.57 7.83
CA ILE A 262 -25.56 7.95 9.16
C ILE A 262 -24.74 6.66 9.19
N GLU A 263 -24.87 5.81 8.17
CA GLU A 263 -24.12 4.56 8.03
C GLU A 263 -22.61 4.83 7.89
N ASP A 264 -22.22 5.89 7.18
CA ASP A 264 -20.82 6.35 7.08
C ASP A 264 -20.28 6.86 8.41
N LEU A 265 -21.09 7.59 9.19
CA LEU A 265 -20.73 8.03 10.53
C LEU A 265 -20.63 6.84 11.49
N GLU A 266 -21.51 5.85 11.38
CA GLU A 266 -21.49 4.61 12.18
C GLU A 266 -20.31 3.71 11.79
N LYS A 267 -20.01 3.56 10.50
CA LYS A 267 -18.82 2.88 9.98
C LYS A 267 -17.56 3.61 10.39
N GLY A 268 -17.52 4.94 10.35
CA GLY A 268 -16.40 5.75 10.83
C GLY A 268 -16.17 5.58 12.34
N LEU A 269 -17.25 5.55 13.12
CA LEU A 269 -17.19 5.29 14.57
C LEU A 269 -16.79 3.85 14.89
N GLN A 270 -17.27 2.86 14.14
CA GLN A 270 -16.87 1.45 14.25
C GLN A 270 -15.41 1.25 13.82
N ARG A 271 -14.94 1.90 12.75
CA ARG A 271 -13.53 1.89 12.33
C ARG A 271 -12.65 2.52 13.41
N SER A 272 -13.03 3.68 13.95
CA SER A 272 -12.32 4.31 15.07
C SER A 272 -12.32 3.44 16.34
N THR A 273 -13.43 2.76 16.64
CA THR A 273 -13.54 1.86 17.78
C THR A 273 -12.74 0.57 17.58
N THR A 274 -12.76 -0.01 16.39
CA THR A 274 -11.99 -1.22 16.03
C THR A 274 -10.50 -0.91 15.91
N GLU A 275 -10.12 0.26 15.41
CA GLU A 275 -8.75 0.76 15.38
C GLU A 275 -8.25 1.06 16.79
N GLY A 276 -9.06 1.72 17.64
CA GLY A 276 -8.76 1.92 19.05
C GLY A 276 -8.65 0.60 19.83
N ASN A 277 -9.49 -0.39 19.51
CA ASN A 277 -9.41 -1.74 20.10
C ASN A 277 -8.23 -2.54 19.57
N MET A 278 -7.87 -2.40 18.28
CA MET A 278 -6.65 -2.97 17.72
C MET A 278 -5.41 -2.31 18.30
N LEU A 279 -5.41 -1.00 18.53
CA LEU A 279 -4.31 -0.29 19.18
C LEU A 279 -4.17 -0.71 20.63
N ARG A 280 -5.28 -0.85 21.37
CA ARG A 280 -5.24 -1.43 22.74
C ARG A 280 -4.82 -2.89 22.75
N ALA A 281 -5.25 -3.69 21.77
CA ALA A 281 -4.84 -5.09 21.63
C ALA A 281 -3.37 -5.20 21.22
N LYS A 282 -2.91 -4.35 20.30
CA LYS A 282 -1.50 -4.22 19.93
C LYS A 282 -0.67 -3.75 21.11
N MET A 283 -1.12 -2.75 21.88
CA MET A 283 -0.44 -2.32 23.11
C MET A 283 -0.36 -3.46 24.12
N ARG A 284 -1.44 -4.22 24.35
CA ARG A 284 -1.41 -5.41 25.22
C ARG A 284 -0.53 -6.53 24.69
N MET A 285 -0.50 -6.74 23.37
CA MET A 285 0.39 -7.69 22.71
C MET A 285 1.84 -7.21 22.78
N PHE A 286 2.11 -5.92 22.67
CA PHE A 286 3.44 -5.34 22.86
C PHE A 286 3.87 -5.41 24.33
N GLU A 287 2.97 -5.18 25.27
CA GLU A 287 3.23 -5.35 26.70
C GLU A 287 3.49 -6.82 27.06
N SER A 288 2.72 -7.76 26.47
CA SER A 288 2.90 -9.20 26.71
C SER A 288 4.07 -9.80 25.94
N GLU A 289 4.37 -9.32 24.73
CA GLU A 289 5.56 -9.69 23.95
C GLU A 289 6.81 -9.06 24.56
N SER A 290 6.73 -7.85 25.10
CA SER A 290 7.83 -7.21 25.85
C SER A 290 8.11 -7.96 27.15
N SER A 291 7.06 -8.35 27.91
CA SER A 291 7.25 -9.15 29.11
C SER A 291 7.73 -10.58 28.80
N ALA A 292 7.14 -11.26 27.81
CA ALA A 292 7.53 -12.62 27.43
C ALA A 292 8.93 -12.67 26.78
N ALA A 293 9.32 -11.64 26.02
CA ALA A 293 10.67 -11.53 25.47
C ALA A 293 11.69 -11.15 26.54
N SER A 294 11.33 -10.31 27.51
CA SER A 294 12.12 -10.03 28.72
C SER A 294 12.37 -11.32 29.51
N ASP A 295 11.31 -12.07 29.79
CA ASP A 295 11.38 -13.26 30.64
C ASP A 295 12.13 -14.41 29.92
N SER A 296 11.88 -14.61 28.62
CA SER A 296 12.63 -15.58 27.81
C SER A 296 14.11 -15.20 27.64
N LYS A 297 14.42 -13.91 27.52
CA LYS A 297 15.80 -13.42 27.44
C LYS A 297 16.51 -13.57 28.78
N ASN A 298 15.84 -13.29 29.90
CA ASN A 298 16.37 -13.50 31.24
C ASN A 298 16.61 -14.99 31.52
N GLU A 299 15.69 -15.88 31.18
CA GLU A 299 15.89 -17.34 31.29
C GLU A 299 17.09 -17.81 30.46
N LYS A 300 17.25 -17.29 29.23
CA LYS A 300 18.36 -17.66 28.34
C LYS A 300 19.69 -17.08 28.81
N ILE A 301 19.70 -15.88 29.39
CA ILE A 301 20.88 -15.30 30.04
C ILE A 301 21.25 -16.14 31.27
N GLU A 302 20.29 -16.52 32.11
CA GLU A 302 20.54 -17.38 33.27
C GLU A 302 21.08 -18.76 32.87
N GLU A 303 20.53 -19.37 31.83
CA GLU A 303 21.00 -20.66 31.30
C GLU A 303 22.43 -20.56 30.76
N LEU A 304 22.73 -19.51 29.98
CA LEU A 304 24.08 -19.25 29.46
C LEU A 304 25.08 -18.94 30.58
N GLN A 305 24.69 -18.17 31.60
CA GLN A 305 25.51 -17.92 32.78
C GLN A 305 25.76 -19.20 33.58
N ARG A 306 24.78 -20.11 33.67
CA ARG A 306 24.92 -21.42 34.32
C ARG A 306 25.86 -22.34 33.53
N GLY A 307 25.76 -22.34 32.21
CA GLY A 307 26.69 -23.03 31.30
C GLY A 307 28.12 -22.49 31.40
N LEU A 308 28.27 -21.17 31.46
CA LEU A 308 29.56 -20.49 31.65
C LEU A 308 30.21 -20.87 32.98
N LYS A 309 29.44 -20.89 34.08
CA LYS A 309 29.93 -21.34 35.39
C LYS A 309 30.41 -22.79 35.35
N LYS A 310 29.64 -23.71 34.75
CA LYS A 310 30.04 -25.12 34.58
C LYS A 310 31.33 -25.27 33.76
N SER A 311 31.41 -24.63 32.59
CA SER A 311 32.60 -24.64 31.73
C SER A 311 33.83 -24.06 32.44
N THR A 312 33.65 -23.00 33.23
CA THR A 312 34.74 -22.39 34.01
C THR A 312 35.23 -23.33 35.13
N THR A 313 34.32 -24.04 35.80
CA THR A 313 34.70 -25.05 36.80
C THR A 313 35.42 -26.24 36.16
N GLU A 314 34.95 -26.74 35.02
CA GLU A 314 35.61 -27.81 34.26
C GLU A 314 37.02 -27.41 33.81
N SER A 315 37.17 -26.21 33.23
CA SER A 315 38.48 -25.68 32.81
C SER A 315 39.44 -25.50 34.00
N THR A 316 38.92 -25.18 35.19
CA THR A 316 39.72 -25.10 36.43
C THR A 316 40.15 -26.48 36.92
N ILE A 317 39.27 -27.48 36.88
CA ILE A 317 39.60 -28.87 37.23
C ILE A 317 40.64 -29.45 36.25
N LEU A 318 40.49 -29.20 34.95
CA LEU A 318 41.43 -29.64 33.93
C LEU A 318 42.82 -28.99 34.13
N ARG A 319 42.88 -27.69 34.45
CA ARG A 319 44.14 -27.03 34.83
C ARG A 319 44.79 -27.67 36.06
N SER A 320 44.00 -28.01 37.08
CA SER A 320 44.51 -28.70 38.28
C SER A 320 45.07 -30.09 37.96
N LYS A 321 44.36 -30.86 37.12
CA LYS A 321 44.82 -32.20 36.68
C LYS A 321 46.06 -32.12 35.79
N LEU A 322 46.15 -31.11 34.93
CA LEU A 322 47.32 -30.85 34.09
C LEU A 322 48.54 -30.58 34.98
N ASN A 323 48.41 -29.67 35.96
CA ASN A 323 49.47 -29.40 36.94
C ASN A 323 49.85 -30.65 37.76
N GLU A 324 48.91 -31.51 38.14
CA GLU A 324 49.21 -32.76 38.85
C GLU A 324 49.98 -33.77 37.99
N LEU A 325 49.68 -33.84 36.68
CA LEU A 325 50.37 -34.73 35.75
C LEU A 325 51.74 -34.19 35.34
N GLU A 326 51.86 -32.88 35.16
CA GLU A 326 53.12 -32.17 34.91
C GLU A 326 54.07 -32.30 36.11
N ASN A 327 53.56 -32.25 37.35
CA ASN A 327 54.36 -32.52 38.55
C ASN A 327 54.75 -34.01 38.70
N LYS A 328 53.99 -34.94 38.10
CA LYS A 328 54.33 -36.37 38.03
C LYS A 328 55.25 -36.70 36.83
N GLN A 329 55.57 -35.73 35.98
CA GLN A 329 56.39 -35.82 34.77
C GLN A 329 57.89 -35.89 35.09
N THR A 330 58.28 -36.78 36.00
CA THR A 330 59.69 -37.20 36.18
C THR A 330 59.93 -38.67 35.83
N ALA A 331 58.90 -39.43 35.41
CA ALA A 331 59.10 -40.80 34.92
C ALA A 331 58.04 -41.26 33.87
N SER A 332 58.53 -41.58 32.66
CA SER A 332 57.87 -42.27 31.54
C SER A 332 57.10 -41.44 30.48
N GLY A 333 57.43 -41.71 29.20
CA GLY A 333 56.88 -41.05 28.01
C GLY A 333 55.42 -41.35 27.67
N ALA A 334 54.76 -42.29 28.36
CA ALA A 334 53.32 -42.51 28.22
C ALA A 334 52.48 -41.33 28.75
N SER A 335 53.07 -40.48 29.60
CA SER A 335 52.43 -39.28 30.16
C SER A 335 52.26 -38.15 29.12
N MET A 336 53.13 -38.08 28.10
CA MET A 336 53.19 -36.94 27.18
C MET A 336 51.95 -36.83 26.29
N TYR A 337 51.49 -37.97 25.73
CA TYR A 337 50.25 -38.02 24.94
C TYR A 337 49.00 -37.66 25.75
N LYS A 338 48.99 -37.96 27.06
CA LYS A 338 47.86 -37.64 27.95
C LYS A 338 47.82 -36.14 28.26
N VAL A 339 48.99 -35.53 28.45
CA VAL A 339 49.14 -34.07 28.65
C VAL A 339 48.71 -33.33 27.39
N GLU A 340 49.17 -33.75 26.22
CA GLU A 340 48.82 -33.12 24.93
C GLU A 340 47.31 -33.21 24.62
N GLN A 341 46.66 -34.34 24.92
CA GLN A 341 45.20 -34.45 24.80
C GLN A 341 44.44 -33.51 25.75
N LEU A 342 44.90 -33.38 27.00
CA LEU A 342 44.28 -32.47 27.98
C LEU A 342 44.51 -31.00 27.61
N GLU A 343 45.65 -30.65 27.02
CA GLU A 343 45.91 -29.31 26.49
C GLU A 343 45.00 -28.95 25.32
N ALA A 344 44.79 -29.88 24.39
CA ALA A 344 43.85 -29.69 23.28
C ALA A 344 42.41 -29.51 23.77
N GLU A 345 42.00 -30.29 24.77
CA GLU A 345 40.68 -30.19 25.39
C GLU A 345 40.50 -28.87 26.17
N LEU A 346 41.54 -28.41 26.86
CA LEU A 346 41.56 -27.11 27.54
C LEU A 346 41.44 -25.94 26.55
N LYS A 347 42.16 -25.98 25.42
CA LYS A 347 42.04 -24.99 24.34
C LYS A 347 40.63 -24.93 23.79
N LYS A 348 40.01 -26.08 23.53
CA LYS A 348 38.62 -26.16 23.06
C LYS A 348 37.64 -25.56 24.08
N LYS A 349 37.83 -25.84 25.38
CA LYS A 349 36.98 -25.30 26.45
C LYS A 349 37.15 -23.80 26.68
N ASN A 350 38.35 -23.25 26.48
CA ASN A 350 38.56 -21.81 26.55
C ASN A 350 37.85 -21.08 25.40
N ILE A 351 37.93 -21.61 24.17
CA ILE A 351 37.19 -21.07 23.01
C ILE A 351 35.68 -21.11 23.26
N GLU A 352 35.15 -22.19 23.83
CA GLU A 352 33.75 -22.30 24.23
C GLU A 352 33.35 -21.23 25.27
N ASN A 353 34.23 -20.96 26.24
CA ASN A 353 34.03 -19.93 27.27
C ASN A 353 33.97 -18.52 26.65
N ASP A 354 34.86 -18.22 25.71
CA ASP A 354 34.91 -16.92 25.02
C ASP A 354 33.66 -16.68 24.15
N ILE A 355 33.18 -17.72 23.47
CA ILE A 355 31.93 -17.65 22.69
C ILE A 355 30.72 -17.40 23.61
N LEU A 356 30.67 -18.08 24.76
CA LEU A 356 29.59 -17.90 25.73
C LEU A 356 29.61 -16.51 26.35
N ARG A 357 30.80 -15.98 26.71
CA ARG A 357 30.95 -14.60 27.20
C ARG A 357 30.48 -13.58 26.17
N SER A 358 30.88 -13.74 24.91
CA SER A 358 30.46 -12.84 23.83
C SER A 358 28.94 -12.86 23.60
N LYS A 359 28.29 -14.03 23.74
CA LYS A 359 26.83 -14.13 23.65
C LYS A 359 26.09 -13.50 24.83
N VAL A 360 26.62 -13.65 26.05
CA VAL A 360 26.04 -12.99 27.24
C VAL A 360 26.16 -11.47 27.11
N GLU A 361 27.32 -10.96 26.70
CA GLU A 361 27.54 -9.52 26.50
C GLU A 361 26.65 -8.94 25.38
N GLN A 362 26.40 -9.70 24.31
CA GLN A 362 25.47 -9.28 23.24
C GLN A 362 24.01 -9.21 23.72
N LEU A 363 23.60 -10.06 24.66
CA LEU A 363 22.25 -10.05 25.21
C LEU A 363 22.08 -8.99 26.31
N GLU A 364 23.14 -8.65 27.07
CA GLU A 364 23.10 -7.60 28.09
C GLU A 364 23.06 -6.17 27.51
N ARG A 365 23.44 -5.96 26.24
CA ARG A 365 23.25 -4.68 25.57
C ARG A 365 21.76 -4.41 25.36
N VAL A 366 21.23 -3.43 26.11
CA VAL A 366 19.85 -2.92 26.00
C VAL A 366 19.68 -2.23 24.66
N PRO A 367 18.76 -2.69 23.77
CA PRO A 367 18.37 -1.91 22.61
C PRO A 367 17.41 -0.81 23.07
N LEU A 368 17.82 0.45 22.99
CA LEU A 368 16.88 1.56 22.83
C LEU A 368 16.36 1.48 21.39
N ALA A 369 15.33 0.66 21.20
CA ALA A 369 14.42 0.69 20.05
C ALA A 369 13.59 1.99 20.20
N ASP A 370 13.47 2.91 19.25
CA ASP A 370 13.33 2.77 17.80
C ASP A 370 13.94 3.99 17.12
N SER A 371 15.08 3.84 16.44
CA SER A 371 15.54 4.84 15.47
C SER A 371 15.98 4.13 14.20
N PRO A 372 15.57 4.60 13.00
CA PRO A 372 15.96 4.01 11.72
C PRO A 372 17.49 4.00 11.52
N ALA A 373 18.22 4.84 12.26
CA ALA A 373 19.68 4.81 12.30
C ALA A 373 20.23 3.54 13.00
N ASN A 374 19.59 3.07 14.08
CA ASN A 374 19.99 1.84 14.78
C ASN A 374 19.70 0.59 13.95
N ALA A 375 18.57 0.56 13.23
CA ALA A 375 18.26 -0.52 12.30
C ALA A 375 19.34 -0.65 11.21
N LYS A 376 19.83 0.49 10.71
CA LYS A 376 20.89 0.54 9.69
C LYS A 376 22.26 0.15 10.23
N VAL A 377 22.58 0.52 11.48
CA VAL A 377 23.80 0.05 12.15
C VAL A 377 23.76 -1.45 12.37
N GLU A 378 22.62 -2.01 12.79
CA GLU A 378 22.48 -3.46 12.99
C GLU A 378 22.58 -4.25 11.67
N GLU A 379 21.99 -3.73 10.59
CA GLU A 379 22.09 -4.29 9.24
C GLU A 379 23.53 -4.29 8.72
N LEU A 380 24.24 -3.16 8.85
CA LEU A 380 25.66 -3.07 8.48
C LEU A 380 26.55 -3.99 9.33
N GLN A 381 26.25 -4.14 10.63
CA GLN A 381 26.97 -5.08 11.49
C GLN A 381 26.70 -6.55 11.10
N LYS A 382 25.50 -6.91 10.63
CA LYS A 382 25.20 -8.24 10.08
C LYS A 382 26.02 -8.51 8.82
N GLU A 383 26.14 -7.53 7.92
CA GLU A 383 26.93 -7.68 6.69
C GLU A 383 28.43 -7.82 6.99
N VAL A 384 28.96 -7.06 7.96
CA VAL A 384 30.36 -7.21 8.42
C VAL A 384 30.63 -8.63 8.96
N ARG A 385 29.67 -9.25 9.66
CA ARG A 385 29.82 -10.63 10.15
C ARG A 385 29.80 -11.64 9.01
N LYS A 386 28.93 -11.45 8.02
CA LYS A 386 28.86 -12.32 6.83
C LYS A 386 30.15 -12.28 6.02
N LEU A 387 30.68 -11.07 5.74
CA LEU A 387 31.97 -10.90 5.06
C LEU A 387 33.15 -11.47 5.84
N LYS A 388 33.08 -11.49 7.18
CA LYS A 388 34.10 -12.12 8.02
C LYS A 388 34.10 -13.64 7.84
N ILE A 389 32.93 -14.28 7.86
CA ILE A 389 32.78 -15.73 7.64
C ILE A 389 33.25 -16.11 6.23
N GLU A 390 32.91 -15.34 5.21
CA GLU A 390 33.36 -15.58 3.84
C GLU A 390 34.89 -15.43 3.69
N ASN A 391 35.50 -14.46 4.36
CA ASN A 391 36.97 -14.32 4.41
C ASN A 391 37.63 -15.53 5.08
N ASP A 392 37.06 -16.05 6.18
CA ASP A 392 37.59 -17.22 6.86
C ASP A 392 37.51 -18.48 5.98
N ILE A 393 36.43 -18.63 5.19
CA ILE A 393 36.28 -19.70 4.19
C ILE A 393 37.31 -19.55 3.06
N LEU A 394 37.52 -18.34 2.55
CA LEU A 394 38.52 -18.08 1.50
C LEU A 394 39.94 -18.33 1.98
N ARG A 395 40.27 -17.94 3.22
CA ARG A 395 41.56 -18.26 3.85
C ARG A 395 41.75 -19.78 4.00
N SER A 396 40.70 -20.50 4.39
CA SER A 396 40.77 -21.97 4.47
C SER A 396 40.97 -22.61 3.09
N LYS A 397 40.35 -22.07 2.03
CA LYS A 397 40.54 -22.55 0.65
C LYS A 397 41.93 -22.22 0.10
N LEU A 398 42.48 -21.05 0.46
CA LEU A 398 43.84 -20.65 0.10
C LEU A 398 44.87 -21.58 0.73
N ASN A 399 44.76 -21.82 2.05
CA ASN A 399 45.65 -22.76 2.74
C ASN A 399 45.57 -24.18 2.15
N HIS A 400 44.37 -24.63 1.75
CA HIS A 400 44.22 -25.95 1.13
C HIS A 400 44.83 -26.01 -0.28
N ALA A 401 44.80 -24.90 -1.04
CA ALA A 401 45.44 -24.81 -2.35
C ALA A 401 46.98 -24.69 -2.24
N GLU A 402 47.50 -24.14 -1.16
CA GLU A 402 48.95 -24.10 -0.85
C GLU A 402 49.51 -25.47 -0.43
N GLU A 403 48.66 -26.39 0.05
CA GLU A 403 49.04 -27.76 0.46
C GLU A 403 49.04 -28.78 -0.71
N GLU A 404 48.48 -28.44 -1.88
CA GLU A 404 48.54 -29.30 -3.07
C GLU A 404 49.90 -29.17 -3.81
N PRO A 405 50.45 -30.26 -4.41
CA PRO A 405 51.76 -30.23 -5.06
C PRO A 405 51.79 -29.23 -6.23
N THR A 406 52.62 -28.19 -6.08
CA THR A 406 52.78 -27.06 -7.00
C THR A 406 53.59 -27.44 -8.26
N GLU A 407 53.04 -28.31 -9.12
CA GLU A 407 53.68 -28.68 -10.39
C GLU A 407 52.92 -28.18 -11.64
N SER A 408 51.77 -27.49 -11.50
CA SER A 408 51.03 -26.93 -12.65
C SER A 408 50.80 -25.41 -12.56
N GLN A 409 50.99 -24.72 -13.69
CA GLN A 409 50.71 -23.28 -13.87
C GLN A 409 49.28 -22.89 -13.43
N GLU A 410 48.34 -23.82 -13.57
CA GLU A 410 46.92 -23.66 -13.23
C GLU A 410 46.70 -23.54 -11.70
N SER A 411 47.53 -24.20 -10.89
CA SER A 411 47.51 -24.06 -9.42
C SER A 411 48.00 -22.67 -8.97
N THR A 412 49.03 -22.13 -9.64
CA THR A 412 49.58 -20.80 -9.37
C THR A 412 48.61 -19.68 -9.75
N ASP A 413 47.91 -19.82 -10.88
CA ASP A 413 46.88 -18.88 -11.33
C ASP A 413 45.66 -18.90 -10.39
N ARG A 414 45.33 -20.07 -9.81
CA ARG A 414 44.23 -20.21 -8.84
C ARG A 414 44.56 -19.60 -7.48
N ILE A 415 45.80 -19.75 -6.99
CA ILE A 415 46.29 -19.13 -5.76
C ILE A 415 46.27 -17.60 -5.91
N THR A 416 46.84 -17.07 -6.99
CA THR A 416 46.85 -15.62 -7.24
C THR A 416 45.45 -15.02 -7.40
N GLY A 417 44.50 -15.77 -8.00
CA GLY A 417 43.09 -15.38 -8.06
C GLY A 417 42.43 -15.28 -6.67
N LEU A 418 42.66 -16.26 -5.80
CA LEU A 418 42.14 -16.27 -4.43
C LEU A 418 42.77 -15.18 -3.56
N GLU A 419 44.07 -14.91 -3.71
CA GLU A 419 44.75 -13.82 -3.01
C GLU A 419 44.21 -12.44 -3.39
N ASN A 420 43.92 -12.21 -4.67
CA ASN A 420 43.38 -10.94 -5.15
C ASN A 420 41.94 -10.72 -4.66
N GLU A 421 41.11 -11.76 -4.66
CA GLU A 421 39.76 -11.69 -4.10
C GLU A 421 39.81 -11.45 -2.59
N LEU A 422 40.73 -12.12 -1.86
CA LEU A 422 40.92 -11.89 -0.43
C LEU A 422 41.32 -10.44 -0.12
N LYS A 423 42.27 -9.87 -0.89
CA LYS A 423 42.68 -8.47 -0.74
C LYS A 423 41.52 -7.51 -0.98
N LYS A 424 40.71 -7.74 -2.02
CA LYS A 424 39.54 -6.91 -2.33
C LYS A 424 38.51 -6.94 -1.20
N ARG A 425 38.23 -8.12 -0.63
CA ARG A 425 37.27 -8.30 0.45
C ARG A 425 37.74 -7.75 1.79
N VAL A 426 39.04 -7.77 2.06
CA VAL A 426 39.62 -7.11 3.25
C VAL A 426 39.42 -5.60 3.18
N ILE A 427 39.70 -4.98 2.03
CA ILE A 427 39.47 -3.54 1.81
C ILE A 427 37.98 -3.18 1.98
N GLU A 428 37.07 -3.99 1.43
CA GLU A 428 35.63 -3.82 1.59
C GLU A 428 35.19 -3.88 3.07
N SER A 429 35.72 -4.84 3.84
CA SER A 429 35.46 -4.96 5.28
C SER A 429 35.95 -3.74 6.06
N ASP A 430 37.10 -3.18 5.70
CA ASP A 430 37.68 -2.02 6.38
C ASP A 430 36.92 -0.72 6.10
N ILE A 431 36.44 -0.52 4.88
CA ILE A 431 35.58 0.62 4.52
C ILE A 431 34.25 0.56 5.29
N LEU A 432 33.65 -0.63 5.40
CA LEU A 432 32.41 -0.80 6.16
C LEU A 432 32.62 -0.58 7.66
N ARG A 433 33.74 -1.05 8.23
CA ARG A 433 34.10 -0.75 9.62
C ARG A 433 34.27 0.76 9.85
N ALA A 434 34.95 1.47 8.96
CA ALA A 434 35.11 2.92 9.06
C ALA A 434 33.76 3.66 9.05
N LYS A 435 32.81 3.25 8.19
CA LYS A 435 31.46 3.81 8.16
C LYS A 435 30.65 3.52 9.42
N VAL A 436 30.78 2.32 10.00
CA VAL A 436 30.14 1.98 11.27
C VAL A 436 30.69 2.87 12.39
N THR A 437 32.00 3.04 12.50
CA THR A 437 32.62 3.92 13.50
C THR A 437 32.20 5.38 13.31
N GLN A 438 32.10 5.86 12.08
CA GLN A 438 31.63 7.21 11.80
C GLN A 438 30.17 7.43 12.26
N LEU A 439 29.27 6.50 11.93
CA LEU A 439 27.87 6.57 12.35
C LEU A 439 27.71 6.41 13.86
N GLU A 440 28.54 5.60 14.51
CA GLU A 440 28.59 5.47 15.97
C GLU A 440 29.05 6.78 16.65
N CYS A 441 29.99 7.51 16.05
CA CYS A 441 30.38 8.84 16.52
C CYS A 441 29.26 9.88 16.35
N GLU A 442 28.53 9.85 15.23
CA GLU A 442 27.39 10.74 14.95
C GLU A 442 26.17 10.45 15.85
N LEU A 443 26.02 9.20 16.34
CA LEU A 443 24.97 8.78 17.26
C LEU A 443 25.32 8.95 18.75
N SER A 444 26.58 9.25 19.08
CA SER A 444 26.94 9.58 20.46
C SER A 444 26.30 10.91 20.85
N PRO A 445 25.71 11.04 22.05
CA PRO A 445 25.20 12.33 22.52
C PRO A 445 26.39 13.28 22.63
N THR A 446 26.56 14.13 21.62
CA THR A 446 27.56 15.19 21.65
C THR A 446 27.33 16.00 22.91
N LYS A 447 28.40 16.22 23.70
CA LYS A 447 28.41 17.00 24.95
C LYS A 447 27.72 18.38 24.87
N ASN A 448 27.42 18.86 23.67
CA ASN A 448 26.70 20.11 23.38
C ASN A 448 25.21 20.09 23.76
N SER A 449 24.56 18.92 23.90
CA SER A 449 23.13 18.90 24.29
C SER A 449 22.95 19.27 25.77
N GLY A 450 23.92 18.95 26.63
CA GLY A 450 23.92 19.35 28.04
C GLY A 450 24.08 20.86 28.22
N GLU A 451 25.10 21.45 27.59
CA GLU A 451 25.32 22.91 27.65
C GLU A 451 24.15 23.69 27.05
N ARG A 452 23.55 23.21 25.95
CA ARG A 452 22.38 23.85 25.34
C ARG A 452 21.15 23.81 26.26
N ILE A 453 20.98 22.74 27.03
CA ILE A 453 19.88 22.63 28.00
C ILE A 453 20.13 23.58 29.18
N GLU A 454 21.37 23.65 29.69
CA GLU A 454 21.76 24.58 30.76
C GLU A 454 21.59 26.05 30.35
N ASP A 455 21.96 26.39 29.11
CA ASP A 455 21.75 27.71 28.51
C ASP A 455 20.25 28.05 28.43
N LEU A 456 19.42 27.12 27.95
CA LEU A 456 17.97 27.31 27.84
C LEU A 456 17.30 27.44 29.22
N GLU A 457 17.75 26.70 30.22
CA GLU A 457 17.27 26.83 31.60
C GLU A 457 17.65 28.19 32.21
N SER A 458 18.87 28.67 31.94
CA SER A 458 19.33 29.99 32.38
C SER A 458 18.55 31.12 31.72
N GLU A 459 18.22 30.98 30.43
CA GLU A 459 17.45 31.95 29.67
C GLU A 459 15.98 31.99 30.11
N LEU A 460 15.38 30.83 30.40
CA LEU A 460 14.04 30.72 30.98
C LEU A 460 13.96 31.44 32.33
N LYS A 461 14.95 31.24 33.20
CA LYS A 461 15.00 31.86 34.53
C LYS A 461 15.16 33.38 34.44
N LYS A 462 15.96 33.88 33.49
CA LYS A 462 16.08 35.32 33.20
C LYS A 462 14.77 35.90 32.70
N LYS A 463 14.06 35.19 31.82
CA LYS A 463 12.75 35.61 31.31
C LYS A 463 11.67 35.62 32.37
N MET A 464 11.70 34.71 33.34
CA MET A 464 10.81 34.75 34.49
C MET A 464 11.03 36.00 35.35
N LEU A 465 12.28 36.33 35.68
CA LEU A 465 12.61 37.55 36.42
C LEU A 465 12.22 38.83 35.67
N GLU A 466 12.44 38.86 34.36
CA GLU A 466 12.00 39.98 33.51
C GLU A 466 10.47 40.13 33.53
N ASN A 467 9.73 39.02 33.51
CA ASN A 467 8.27 39.02 33.61
C ASN A 467 7.79 39.57 34.96
N ASP A 468 8.43 39.18 36.06
CA ASP A 468 8.08 39.68 37.40
C ASP A 468 8.37 41.18 37.56
N ILE A 469 9.48 41.67 37.01
CA ILE A 469 9.81 43.10 36.98
C ILE A 469 8.78 43.87 36.14
N LEU A 470 8.41 43.35 34.97
CA LEU A 470 7.40 43.97 34.10
C LEU A 470 6.03 43.99 34.77
N LYS A 471 5.63 42.90 35.45
CA LYS A 471 4.40 42.86 36.24
C LYS A 471 4.42 43.92 37.34
N SER A 472 5.49 44.02 38.12
CA SER A 472 5.62 45.04 39.16
C SER A 472 5.55 46.46 38.59
N LYS A 473 6.15 46.70 37.42
CA LYS A 473 6.12 47.99 36.74
C LYS A 473 4.74 48.33 36.18
N VAL A 474 3.99 47.33 35.69
CA VAL A 474 2.59 47.48 35.31
C VAL A 474 1.75 47.84 36.54
N THR A 475 1.92 47.15 37.67
CA THR A 475 1.18 47.49 38.90
C THR A 475 1.50 48.89 39.42
N GLN A 476 2.75 49.33 39.26
CA GLN A 476 3.20 50.67 39.64
C GLN A 476 2.60 51.75 38.72
N LEU A 477 2.63 51.54 37.40
CA LEU A 477 2.03 52.44 36.42
C LEU A 477 0.50 52.48 36.52
N GLU A 478 -0.16 51.36 36.81
CA GLU A 478 -1.59 51.31 37.10
C GLU A 478 -1.93 52.13 38.34
N GLY A 479 -1.11 52.05 39.39
CA GLY A 479 -1.23 52.90 40.59
C GLY A 479 -1.02 54.39 40.30
N GLU A 480 -0.04 54.75 39.47
CA GLU A 480 0.22 56.12 39.04
C GLU A 480 -0.88 56.69 38.14
N VAL A 481 -1.48 55.88 37.27
CA VAL A 481 -2.61 56.27 36.42
C VAL A 481 -3.88 56.47 37.25
N LEU A 482 -4.16 55.60 38.23
CA LEU A 482 -5.24 55.78 39.20
C LEU A 482 -5.04 57.04 40.05
N ALA A 483 -3.82 57.32 40.49
CA ALA A 483 -3.48 58.54 41.22
C ALA A 483 -3.62 59.79 40.35
N SER A 484 -3.24 59.72 39.07
CA SER A 484 -3.32 60.83 38.11
C SER A 484 -4.74 61.12 37.63
N GLN A 485 -5.66 60.15 37.64
CA GLN A 485 -7.08 60.38 37.40
C GLN A 485 -7.79 61.08 38.58
N SER A 486 -7.24 60.98 39.80
CA SER A 486 -7.83 61.60 41.00
C SER A 486 -7.51 63.10 41.14
N ASN A 487 -6.52 63.61 40.41
CA ASN A 487 -6.10 65.01 40.46
C ASN A 487 -6.24 65.71 39.10
N GLY A 488 -7.38 66.39 38.93
CA GLY A 488 -7.41 67.71 38.31
C GLY A 488 -7.17 67.82 36.81
N LYS A 489 -8.28 68.02 36.08
CA LYS A 489 -8.34 68.84 34.87
C LYS A 489 -7.39 70.05 34.94
N LYS A 490 -6.39 70.13 34.07
CA LYS A 490 -5.89 71.38 33.45
C LYS A 490 -4.77 71.12 32.44
N GLY A 491 -5.06 71.40 31.17
CA GLY A 491 -4.10 71.75 30.11
C GLY A 491 -3.18 70.63 29.62
N GLU A 492 -3.35 70.20 28.37
CA GLU A 492 -2.32 69.42 27.68
C GLU A 492 -0.98 70.17 27.70
N SER A 493 -0.01 69.66 28.46
CA SER A 493 1.37 70.14 28.44
C SER A 493 2.00 69.87 27.07
N GLN A 494 2.78 70.80 26.54
CA GLN A 494 3.42 70.72 25.23
C GLN A 494 4.32 69.48 25.07
N GLU A 495 4.82 68.93 26.18
CA GLU A 495 5.55 67.65 26.22
C GLU A 495 4.66 66.44 25.92
N LEU A 496 3.41 66.47 26.37
CA LEU A 496 2.41 65.42 26.14
C LEU A 496 2.04 65.34 24.66
N LYS A 497 2.06 66.49 23.96
CA LYS A 497 1.84 66.57 22.52
C LYS A 497 3.02 65.98 21.72
N LYS A 498 4.26 66.30 22.09
CA LYS A 498 5.47 65.67 21.51
C LYS A 498 5.54 64.17 21.78
N LEU A 499 5.07 63.72 22.93
CA LEU A 499 5.03 62.30 23.27
C LEU A 499 3.98 61.56 22.43
N LYS A 500 2.82 62.18 22.18
CA LYS A 500 1.81 61.65 21.25
C LYS A 500 2.36 61.54 19.82
N GLU A 501 3.04 62.57 19.31
CA GLU A 501 3.67 62.55 17.98
C GLU A 501 4.71 61.43 17.86
N LYS A 502 5.59 61.25 18.85
CA LYS A 502 6.56 60.14 18.86
C LYS A 502 5.88 58.77 18.93
N HIS A 503 4.82 58.62 19.70
CA HIS A 503 4.05 57.37 19.76
C HIS A 503 3.42 57.06 18.41
N GLU A 504 2.90 58.07 17.72
CA GLU A 504 2.28 57.93 16.41
C GLU A 504 3.31 57.56 15.32
N GLU A 505 4.52 58.15 15.36
CA GLU A 505 5.64 57.73 14.51
C GLU A 505 6.06 56.28 14.76
N VAL A 506 6.16 55.84 16.02
CA VAL A 506 6.49 54.45 16.37
C VAL A 506 5.39 53.51 15.91
N LEU A 507 4.12 53.91 16.06
CA LEU A 507 2.97 53.12 15.61
C LEU A 507 2.98 52.96 14.08
N ASN A 508 3.30 54.01 13.34
CA ASN A 508 3.39 53.96 11.88
C ASN A 508 4.54 53.05 11.42
N LYS A 509 5.72 53.14 12.05
CA LYS A 509 6.84 52.21 11.79
C LYS A 509 6.48 50.75 12.11
N ALA A 510 5.75 50.52 13.21
CA ALA A 510 5.28 49.18 13.56
C ALA A 510 4.28 48.63 12.52
N LYS A 511 3.40 49.47 11.98
CA LYS A 511 2.47 49.11 10.88
C LYS A 511 3.22 48.78 9.60
N GLU A 512 4.21 49.58 9.20
CA GLU A 512 5.05 49.32 8.03
C GLU A 512 5.82 47.99 8.17
N LEU A 513 6.44 47.75 9.32
CA LEU A 513 7.13 46.49 9.60
C LEU A 513 6.20 45.28 9.57
N LEU A 514 4.99 45.41 10.14
CA LEU A 514 3.97 44.36 10.08
C LEU A 514 3.53 44.08 8.65
N PHE A 515 3.37 45.12 7.82
CA PHE A 515 3.00 44.99 6.43
C PHE A 515 4.09 44.24 5.63
N GLU A 516 5.37 44.64 5.76
CA GLU A 516 6.49 43.98 5.09
C GLU A 516 6.69 42.53 5.57
N ARG A 517 6.52 42.27 6.87
CA ARG A 517 6.51 40.89 7.42
C ARG A 517 5.38 40.07 6.81
N THR A 518 4.17 40.61 6.73
CA THR A 518 3.01 39.91 6.17
C THR A 518 3.21 39.60 4.68
N LYS A 519 3.77 40.54 3.93
CA LYS A 519 4.14 40.34 2.52
C LYS A 519 5.16 39.21 2.37
N THR A 520 6.22 39.22 3.19
CA THR A 520 7.26 38.18 3.20
C THR A 520 6.68 36.81 3.53
N VAL A 521 5.81 36.72 4.54
CA VAL A 521 5.14 35.46 4.93
C VAL A 521 4.28 34.92 3.77
N LYS A 522 3.48 35.75 3.12
CA LYS A 522 2.69 35.32 1.94
C LYS A 522 3.57 34.78 0.81
N THR A 523 4.70 35.42 0.53
CA THR A 523 5.66 34.92 -0.46
C THR A 523 6.25 33.57 -0.05
N GLN A 524 6.63 33.41 1.21
CA GLN A 524 7.16 32.15 1.74
C GLN A 524 6.11 31.04 1.70
N GLU A 525 4.86 31.32 2.04
CA GLU A 525 3.75 30.36 1.95
C GLU A 525 3.53 29.86 0.52
N MET A 526 3.60 30.78 -0.46
CA MET A 526 3.50 30.43 -1.88
C MET A 526 4.68 29.54 -2.32
N GLN A 527 5.89 29.85 -1.88
CA GLN A 527 7.08 29.03 -2.15
C GLN A 527 6.98 27.63 -1.52
N ILE A 528 6.49 27.54 -0.28
CA ILE A 528 6.28 26.26 0.40
C ILE A 528 5.28 25.41 -0.37
N LYS A 529 4.15 25.98 -0.81
CA LYS A 529 3.15 25.26 -1.62
C LYS A 529 3.73 24.76 -2.94
N ALA A 530 4.51 25.60 -3.64
CA ALA A 530 5.17 25.20 -4.88
C ALA A 530 6.16 24.03 -4.64
N LEU A 531 6.96 24.09 -3.57
CA LEU A 531 7.89 23.02 -3.21
C LEU A 531 7.16 21.73 -2.78
N GLN A 532 6.03 21.83 -2.07
CA GLN A 532 5.21 20.67 -1.72
C GLN A 532 4.68 19.96 -2.97
N ASN A 533 4.18 20.70 -3.95
CA ASN A 533 3.74 20.13 -5.23
C ASN A 533 4.90 19.47 -6.01
N GLN A 534 6.10 20.06 -5.99
CA GLN A 534 7.28 19.44 -6.59
C GLN A 534 7.66 18.12 -5.90
N ILE A 535 7.62 18.08 -4.57
CA ILE A 535 7.88 16.86 -3.79
C ILE A 535 6.88 15.77 -4.16
N GLU A 536 5.59 16.11 -4.28
CA GLU A 536 4.56 15.13 -4.63
C GLU A 536 4.75 14.56 -6.04
N ASN A 537 5.02 15.43 -7.02
CA ASN A 537 5.35 15.00 -8.38
C ASN A 537 6.59 14.08 -8.41
N ILE A 538 7.62 14.36 -7.60
CA ILE A 538 8.80 13.49 -7.51
C ILE A 538 8.44 12.13 -6.90
N LYS A 539 7.58 12.08 -5.88
CA LYS A 539 7.11 10.79 -5.32
C LYS A 539 6.35 9.96 -6.34
N GLU A 540 5.51 10.59 -7.17
CA GLU A 540 4.81 9.91 -8.26
C GLU A 540 5.83 9.31 -9.26
N VAL A 541 6.82 10.10 -9.69
CA VAL A 541 7.89 9.63 -10.59
C VAL A 541 8.68 8.47 -9.98
N VAL A 542 9.02 8.54 -8.69
CA VAL A 542 9.71 7.45 -7.97
C VAL A 542 8.85 6.18 -7.93
N THR A 543 7.55 6.33 -7.70
CA THR A 543 6.60 5.20 -7.68
C THR A 543 6.53 4.52 -9.04
N VAL A 544 6.33 5.29 -10.12
CA VAL A 544 6.32 4.77 -11.50
C VAL A 544 7.65 4.09 -11.86
N THR A 545 8.77 4.67 -11.43
CA THR A 545 10.11 4.10 -11.70
C THR A 545 10.28 2.77 -10.97
N LYS A 546 9.79 2.65 -9.74
CA LYS A 546 9.81 1.40 -8.96
C LYS A 546 8.96 0.33 -9.63
N ASP A 547 7.79 0.68 -10.12
CA ASP A 547 6.91 -0.25 -10.82
C ASP A 547 7.54 -0.74 -12.13
N MET A 548 8.19 0.15 -12.89
CA MET A 548 8.93 -0.24 -14.10
C MET A 548 10.09 -1.18 -13.79
N LEU A 549 10.82 -0.95 -12.68
CA LEU A 549 11.88 -1.84 -12.23
C LEU A 549 11.33 -3.22 -11.87
N ASN A 550 10.19 -3.27 -11.17
CA ASN A 550 9.54 -4.52 -10.80
C ASN A 550 9.09 -5.32 -12.02
N ILE A 551 8.52 -4.66 -13.04
CA ILE A 551 8.14 -5.30 -14.31
C ILE A 551 9.38 -5.90 -14.99
N ARG A 552 10.48 -5.13 -15.10
CA ARG A 552 11.73 -5.64 -15.70
C ARG A 552 12.31 -6.81 -14.93
N ASN A 553 12.28 -6.79 -13.60
CA ASN A 553 12.76 -7.90 -12.78
C ASN A 553 11.92 -9.16 -13.03
N MET A 554 10.59 -9.02 -13.10
CA MET A 554 9.70 -10.13 -13.41
C MET A 554 9.94 -10.69 -14.83
N GLU A 555 10.14 -9.83 -15.82
CA GLU A 555 10.50 -10.26 -17.20
C GLU A 555 11.83 -10.99 -17.24
N HIS A 556 12.83 -10.51 -16.49
CA HIS A 556 14.12 -11.16 -16.37
C HIS A 556 14.00 -12.56 -15.74
N GLU A 557 13.26 -12.70 -14.64
CA GLU A 557 13.00 -14.00 -14.00
C GLU A 557 12.27 -14.98 -14.94
N GLN A 558 11.29 -14.50 -15.70
CA GLN A 558 10.59 -15.30 -16.69
C GLN A 558 11.52 -15.76 -17.82
N LEU A 559 12.38 -14.87 -18.33
CA LEU A 559 13.37 -15.21 -19.36
C LEU A 559 14.41 -16.19 -18.84
N GLN A 560 14.90 -16.00 -17.62
CA GLN A 560 15.82 -16.92 -16.96
C GLN A 560 15.20 -18.32 -16.82
N THR A 561 13.97 -18.41 -16.33
CA THR A 561 13.24 -19.68 -16.21
C THR A 561 13.08 -20.37 -17.58
N ARG A 562 12.79 -19.61 -18.65
CA ARG A 562 12.71 -20.17 -20.02
C ARG A 562 14.07 -20.67 -20.49
N PHE A 563 15.15 -19.95 -20.20
CA PHE A 563 16.50 -20.35 -20.58
C PHE A 563 16.94 -21.63 -19.88
N GLU A 564 16.72 -21.75 -18.57
CA GLU A 564 17.01 -22.96 -17.78
C GLU A 564 16.23 -24.18 -18.30
N ASN A 565 14.96 -23.99 -18.68
CA ASN A 565 14.14 -25.03 -19.30
C ASN A 565 14.69 -25.47 -20.67
N ILE A 566 15.14 -24.53 -21.51
CA ILE A 566 15.74 -24.83 -22.81
C ILE A 566 17.06 -25.58 -22.62
N ASP A 567 17.91 -25.14 -21.70
CA ASP A 567 19.20 -25.79 -21.43
C ASP A 567 19.01 -27.22 -20.92
N SER A 568 18.04 -27.43 -20.02
CA SER A 568 17.65 -28.76 -19.55
C SER A 568 17.19 -29.68 -20.70
N LYS A 569 16.38 -29.16 -21.63
CA LYS A 569 15.95 -29.91 -22.83
C LYS A 569 17.11 -30.21 -23.77
N MET A 570 18.01 -29.25 -24.00
CA MET A 570 19.21 -29.47 -24.82
C MET A 570 20.11 -30.55 -24.21
N LYS A 571 20.31 -30.53 -22.89
CA LYS A 571 21.07 -31.55 -22.19
C LYS A 571 20.43 -32.94 -22.37
N ALA A 572 19.13 -33.06 -22.16
CA ALA A 572 18.40 -34.31 -22.37
C ALA A 572 18.50 -34.80 -23.82
N GLU A 573 18.42 -33.92 -24.82
CA GLU A 573 18.56 -34.32 -26.23
C GLU A 573 19.99 -34.76 -26.56
N ARG A 574 21.02 -34.10 -26.01
CA ARG A 574 22.42 -34.55 -26.17
C ARG A 574 22.64 -35.93 -25.56
N GLU A 575 22.07 -36.20 -24.38
CA GLU A 575 22.11 -37.51 -23.73
C GLU A 575 21.38 -38.57 -24.58
N ARG A 576 20.22 -38.22 -25.15
CA ARG A 576 19.45 -39.07 -26.05
C ARG A 576 20.22 -39.40 -27.33
N GLN A 577 20.86 -38.41 -27.95
CA GLN A 577 21.70 -38.58 -29.13
C GLN A 577 22.88 -39.49 -28.83
N THR A 578 23.59 -39.25 -27.72
CA THR A 578 24.71 -40.09 -27.27
C THR A 578 24.28 -41.55 -27.08
N LEU A 579 23.09 -41.79 -26.52
CA LEU A 579 22.55 -43.13 -26.35
C LEU A 579 22.21 -43.79 -27.69
N LEU A 580 21.66 -43.03 -28.64
CA LEU A 580 21.33 -43.53 -29.97
C LEU A 580 22.60 -43.93 -30.74
N GLU A 581 23.66 -43.11 -30.67
CA GLU A 581 24.97 -43.41 -31.27
C GLU A 581 25.55 -44.71 -30.70
N LYS A 582 25.48 -44.91 -29.38
CA LYS A 582 25.90 -46.17 -28.73
C LYS A 582 25.07 -47.38 -29.21
N LYS A 583 23.75 -47.23 -29.34
CA LYS A 583 22.87 -48.30 -29.86
C LYS A 583 23.19 -48.63 -31.31
N LEU A 584 23.45 -47.63 -32.14
CA LEU A 584 23.83 -47.83 -33.54
C LEU A 584 25.17 -48.57 -33.64
N ALA A 585 26.18 -48.15 -32.88
CA ALA A 585 27.48 -48.81 -32.84
C ALA A 585 27.36 -50.29 -32.39
N ALA A 586 26.55 -50.56 -31.36
CA ALA A 586 26.28 -51.93 -30.89
C ALA A 586 25.57 -52.78 -31.96
N SER A 587 24.58 -52.21 -32.66
CA SER A 587 23.89 -52.89 -33.76
C SER A 587 24.83 -53.18 -34.93
N GLN A 588 25.66 -52.21 -35.34
CA GLN A 588 26.66 -52.41 -36.39
C GLN A 588 27.65 -53.52 -36.03
N LYS A 589 28.11 -53.56 -34.77
CA LYS A 589 28.96 -54.64 -34.28
C LYS A 589 28.25 -56.00 -34.41
N LEU A 590 27.01 -56.11 -33.95
CA LEU A 590 26.23 -57.35 -34.06
C LEU A 590 26.05 -57.81 -35.52
N TYR A 591 25.80 -56.87 -36.44
CA TYR A 591 25.71 -57.18 -37.88
C TYR A 591 27.03 -57.70 -38.45
N ASN A 592 28.16 -57.12 -38.06
CA ASN A 592 29.47 -57.58 -38.46
C ASN A 592 29.76 -58.98 -37.89
N ASP A 593 29.51 -59.20 -36.59
CA ASP A 593 29.68 -60.50 -35.94
C ASP A 593 28.81 -61.58 -36.62
N LEU A 594 27.55 -61.25 -36.94
CA LEU A 594 26.64 -62.16 -37.66
C LEU A 594 27.13 -62.47 -39.08
N ARG A 595 27.66 -61.48 -39.79
CA ARG A 595 28.22 -61.64 -41.13
C ARG A 595 29.48 -62.51 -41.10
N GLU A 596 30.33 -62.34 -40.09
CA GLU A 596 31.50 -63.18 -39.87
C GLU A 596 31.10 -64.63 -39.60
N GLU A 597 30.15 -64.87 -38.69
CA GLU A 597 29.63 -66.21 -38.41
C GLU A 597 28.98 -66.86 -39.64
N TYR A 598 28.19 -66.12 -40.42
CA TYR A 598 27.66 -66.62 -41.68
C TYR A 598 28.77 -67.03 -42.65
N THR A 599 29.82 -66.22 -42.76
CA THR A 599 30.98 -66.53 -43.61
C THR A 599 31.68 -67.81 -43.15
N LYS A 600 31.92 -67.95 -41.84
CA LYS A 600 32.48 -69.17 -41.24
C LYS A 600 31.61 -70.41 -41.53
N GLN A 601 30.28 -70.30 -41.37
CA GLN A 601 29.35 -71.39 -41.66
C GLN A 601 29.41 -71.81 -43.13
N VAL A 602 29.44 -70.84 -44.05
CA VAL A 602 29.58 -71.12 -45.50
C VAL A 602 30.90 -71.83 -45.81
N ASP A 603 32.01 -71.42 -45.20
CA ASP A 603 33.32 -72.03 -45.44
C ASP A 603 33.44 -73.44 -44.83
N LEU A 604 32.87 -73.66 -43.64
CA LEU A 604 32.71 -75.00 -43.06
C LEU A 604 31.89 -75.90 -43.98
N PHE A 605 30.74 -75.41 -44.48
CA PHE A 605 29.88 -76.19 -45.37
C PHE A 605 30.59 -76.59 -46.67
N LYS A 606 31.31 -75.66 -47.30
CA LYS A 606 32.14 -75.95 -48.48
C LYS A 606 33.21 -77.01 -48.18
N THR A 607 33.84 -76.93 -47.00
CA THR A 607 34.88 -77.89 -46.59
C THR A 607 34.28 -79.29 -46.39
N THR A 608 33.16 -79.40 -45.69
CA THR A 608 32.45 -80.67 -45.48
C THR A 608 31.94 -81.27 -46.79
N ALA A 609 31.40 -80.46 -47.70
CA ALA A 609 30.95 -80.91 -49.02
C ALA A 609 32.10 -81.50 -49.85
N ARG A 610 33.26 -80.83 -49.88
CA ARG A 610 34.48 -81.36 -50.52
C ARG A 610 34.94 -82.69 -49.92
N GLN A 611 34.91 -82.82 -48.60
CA GLN A 611 35.27 -84.07 -47.92
C GLN A 611 34.31 -85.23 -48.28
N ALA A 612 33.04 -84.91 -48.53
CA ALA A 612 32.03 -85.89 -48.95
C ALA A 612 32.06 -86.22 -50.46
N GLY A 613 32.97 -85.62 -51.25
CA GLY A 613 33.03 -85.80 -52.70
C GLY A 613 31.88 -85.13 -53.47
N LEU A 614 31.16 -84.21 -52.84
CA LEU A 614 30.09 -83.43 -53.47
C LEU A 614 30.67 -82.10 -53.97
N ASP A 615 30.69 -81.92 -55.29
CA ASP A 615 31.19 -80.69 -55.90
C ASP A 615 30.15 -79.58 -55.74
N PHE A 616 30.54 -78.49 -55.08
CA PHE A 616 29.62 -77.42 -54.75
C PHE A 616 29.40 -76.54 -55.98
N PRO A 617 28.16 -76.39 -56.51
CA PRO A 617 27.93 -75.50 -57.62
C PRO A 617 28.23 -74.07 -57.16
N VAL A 618 29.34 -73.53 -57.67
CA VAL A 618 29.64 -72.10 -57.54
C VAL A 618 28.54 -71.39 -58.30
N ALA A 619 27.55 -70.85 -57.57
CA ALA A 619 26.63 -69.88 -58.14
C ALA A 619 27.51 -68.74 -58.68
N LYS A 620 27.68 -68.69 -60.01
CA LYS A 620 28.24 -67.54 -60.69
C LYS A 620 27.38 -66.34 -60.30
N LYS A 621 28.05 -65.32 -59.77
CA LYS A 621 27.48 -64.08 -59.23
C LYS A 621 26.39 -63.50 -60.11
#